data_AF-A0AAJ5W6H8-F1
#
_entry.id   AF-A0AAJ5W6H8-F1
#
_cell.length_a   1.000
_cell.length_b   1.000
_cell.length_c   1.000
_cell.angle_alpha   90.00
_cell.angle_beta   90.00
_cell.angle_gamma   90.00
#
_symmetry.space_group_name_H-M   'P 1'
#
loop_
_entity.id
_entity.type
_entity.pdbx_description
1 polymer ?
#
loop_
_entity_poly.entity_id
_entity_poly.type
_entity_poly.pdbx_seq_one_letter_code
_entity_poly.pdbx_strand_id
1 'polypeptide(L)'
;MKRLVLLFAMGLVIVGCSATKSGTDKNLVVLQGKVEALGMSTFQYGTHILHAAHKTYALKSSKVNLKDYEGKNVIIRGLKVVGYPVDGGPEFIDVQEVSNK
;
A
#
# COMPACT_ATOMS: atom_id res chain seq x y z
N MET A 1 26.49 27.15 45.79
CA MET A 1 25.26 27.36 46.61
C MET A 1 24.19 26.44 46.02
N LYS A 2 24.09 25.18 46.45
CA LYS A 2 23.18 24.64 47.47
C LYS A 2 21.68 24.84 47.13
N ARG A 3 21.09 23.74 46.59
CA ARG A 3 19.80 23.05 46.91
C ARG A 3 18.53 23.91 46.98
N LEU A 4 17.54 23.68 46.10
CA LEU A 4 16.46 22.64 46.12
C LEU A 4 15.15 23.23 46.67
N VAL A 5 14.01 22.67 46.22
CA VAL A 5 12.62 22.70 46.77
C VAL A 5 11.70 23.59 45.91
N LEU A 6 10.52 23.19 45.42
CA LEU A 6 9.75 21.94 45.27
C LEU A 6 8.43 22.36 44.58
N LEU A 7 7.60 21.39 44.19
CA LEU A 7 6.17 21.51 43.87
C LEU A 7 5.80 22.02 42.47
N PHE A 8 5.59 21.07 41.56
CA PHE A 8 4.32 21.07 40.82
C PHE A 8 3.88 19.62 40.58
N ALA A 9 2.99 19.14 41.44
CA ALA A 9 2.16 17.99 41.17
C ALA A 9 0.95 18.49 40.39
N MET A 10 0.74 18.01 39.16
CA MET A 10 -0.62 17.89 38.61
C MET A 10 -0.62 17.08 37.32
N GLY A 11 -1.43 16.02 37.32
CA GLY A 11 -2.13 15.56 36.12
C GLY A 11 -1.47 14.42 35.34
N LEU A 12 -1.71 13.18 35.76
CA LEU A 12 -1.84 12.08 34.80
C LEU A 12 -3.04 12.39 33.88
N VAL A 13 -2.77 12.95 32.71
CA VAL A 13 -3.68 12.77 31.58
C VAL A 13 -3.25 11.48 30.89
N ILE A 14 -3.96 10.41 31.24
CA ILE A 14 -4.06 9.24 30.39
C ILE A 14 -4.57 9.72 29.03
N VAL A 15 -3.65 9.95 28.09
CA VAL A 15 -3.98 10.10 26.68
C VAL A 15 -4.53 8.76 26.27
N GLY A 16 -5.87 8.66 26.30
CA GLY A 16 -6.59 7.56 25.71
C GLY A 16 -6.19 7.49 24.25
N CYS A 17 -5.39 6.48 23.91
CA CYS A 17 -5.18 6.08 22.52
C CYS A 17 -6.54 5.57 22.03
N SER A 18 -7.34 6.49 21.50
CA SER A 18 -8.46 6.11 20.67
C SER A 18 -7.81 5.45 19.46
N ALA A 19 -7.81 4.12 19.44
CA ALA A 19 -7.61 3.36 18.22
C ALA A 19 -8.77 3.72 17.30
N THR A 20 -8.62 4.85 16.61
CA THR A 20 -9.39 5.15 15.42
C THR A 20 -9.15 3.97 14.51
N LYS A 21 -10.20 3.19 14.25
CA LYS A 21 -10.19 2.20 13.18
C LYS A 21 -9.83 2.96 11.92
N SER A 22 -8.55 2.88 11.56
CA SER A 22 -7.94 3.63 10.47
C SER A 22 -8.78 3.43 9.23
N GLY A 23 -9.18 4.55 8.60
CA GLY A 23 -9.95 4.60 7.36
C GLY A 23 -9.22 3.92 6.19
N THR A 24 -9.21 2.60 6.22
CA THR A 24 -8.49 1.72 5.28
C THR A 24 -9.24 1.61 3.95
N ASP A 25 -10.48 2.07 3.88
CA ASP A 25 -11.34 1.83 2.72
C ASP A 25 -11.08 2.78 1.53
N LYS A 26 -10.62 4.02 1.74
CA LYS A 26 -10.54 5.01 0.64
C LYS A 26 -9.53 4.64 -0.46
N ASN A 27 -8.54 3.82 -0.14
CA ASN A 27 -7.49 3.41 -1.07
C ASN A 27 -7.59 1.95 -1.49
N LEU A 28 -8.56 1.21 -0.95
CA LEU A 28 -8.76 -0.18 -1.32
C LEU A 28 -9.34 -0.25 -2.73
N VAL A 29 -8.71 -1.05 -3.59
CA VAL A 29 -9.16 -1.30 -4.96
C VAL A 29 -9.23 -2.79 -5.24
N VAL A 30 -10.17 -3.15 -6.09
CA VAL A 30 -10.27 -4.46 -6.70
C VAL A 30 -10.09 -4.28 -8.20
N LEU A 31 -9.10 -4.94 -8.77
CA LEU A 31 -8.73 -4.81 -10.18
C LEU A 31 -8.68 -6.19 -10.82
N GLN A 32 -9.09 -6.26 -12.08
CA GLN A 32 -9.01 -7.49 -12.87
C GLN A 32 -8.11 -7.26 -14.07
N GLY A 33 -7.23 -8.22 -14.35
CA GLY A 33 -6.36 -8.15 -15.51
C GLY A 33 -5.32 -9.26 -15.52
N LYS A 34 -4.45 -9.18 -16.51
CA LYS A 34 -3.33 -10.11 -16.66
C LYS A 34 -2.13 -9.61 -15.89
N VAL A 35 -1.52 -10.47 -15.07
CA VAL A 35 -0.28 -10.16 -14.36
C VAL A 35 0.92 -10.53 -15.24
N GLU A 36 1.88 -9.60 -15.34
CA GLU A 36 3.15 -9.82 -16.04
C GLU A 36 4.30 -9.27 -15.20
N ALA A 37 5.50 -9.84 -15.36
CA ALA A 37 6.71 -9.33 -14.72
C ALA A 37 7.03 -7.92 -15.24
N LEU A 38 7.51 -7.04 -14.36
CA LEU A 38 7.96 -5.71 -14.77
C LEU A 38 9.28 -5.85 -15.54
N GLY A 39 9.24 -5.56 -16.84
CA GLY A 39 10.43 -5.48 -17.69
C GLY A 39 11.15 -4.12 -17.58
N MET A 40 11.80 -3.70 -18.68
CA MET A 40 12.34 -2.34 -18.78
C MET A 40 11.22 -1.31 -18.66
N SER A 41 11.34 -0.40 -17.70
CA SER A 41 10.35 0.63 -17.41
C SER A 41 11.01 1.99 -17.18
N THR A 42 10.27 3.07 -17.44
CA THR A 42 10.71 4.45 -17.18
C THR A 42 10.45 4.89 -15.73
N PHE A 43 9.82 4.01 -14.93
CA PHE A 43 9.45 4.26 -13.54
C PHE A 43 10.15 3.26 -12.62
N GLN A 44 10.50 3.68 -11.40
CA GLN A 44 11.40 2.92 -10.50
C GLN A 44 10.65 2.17 -9.39
N TYR A 45 9.39 1.78 -9.61
CA TYR A 45 8.55 1.13 -8.61
C TYR A 45 7.72 -0.01 -9.17
N GLY A 46 7.26 -0.87 -8.27
CA GLY A 46 6.63 -2.14 -8.63
C GLY A 46 7.64 -3.23 -8.97
N THR A 47 7.15 -4.46 -9.01
CA THR A 47 7.89 -5.65 -9.49
C THR A 47 7.13 -6.34 -10.62
N HIS A 48 5.82 -6.11 -10.72
CA HIS A 48 4.93 -6.68 -11.73
C HIS A 48 3.99 -5.58 -12.24
N ILE A 49 3.27 -5.89 -13.30
CA ILE A 49 2.29 -5.02 -13.92
C ILE A 49 0.98 -5.78 -14.09
N LEU A 50 -0.14 -5.12 -13.83
CA LEU A 50 -1.47 -5.59 -14.19
C LEU A 50 -1.90 -4.89 -15.47
N HIS A 51 -2.14 -5.66 -16.53
CA HIS A 51 -2.81 -5.18 -17.73
C HIS A 51 -4.31 -5.37 -17.56
N ALA A 52 -5.00 -4.31 -17.13
CA ALA A 52 -6.46 -4.23 -17.17
C ALA A 52 -6.91 -3.65 -18.52
N ALA A 53 -8.20 -3.81 -18.86
CA ALA A 53 -8.74 -3.54 -20.19
C ALA A 53 -8.28 -2.22 -20.84
N HIS A 54 -8.19 -1.13 -20.07
CA HIS A 54 -7.82 0.20 -20.57
C HIS A 54 -6.74 0.89 -19.74
N LYS A 55 -6.13 0.19 -18.79
CA LYS A 55 -5.17 0.78 -17.85
C LYS A 55 -4.15 -0.24 -17.37
N THR A 56 -2.92 0.23 -17.20
CA THR A 56 -1.84 -0.54 -16.59
C THR A 56 -1.61 -0.06 -15.16
N TYR A 57 -1.37 -1.00 -14.26
CA TYR A 57 -1.07 -0.72 -12.84
C TYR A 57 0.26 -1.37 -12.46
N ALA A 58 1.15 -0.63 -11.81
CA ALA A 58 2.33 -1.22 -11.20
C ALA A 58 1.92 -1.94 -9.91
N LEU A 59 2.45 -3.15 -9.71
CA LEU A 59 2.14 -4.00 -8.58
C LEU A 59 3.39 -4.28 -7.76
N LYS A 60 3.24 -4.31 -6.44
CA LYS A 60 4.19 -4.95 -5.53
C LYS A 60 3.37 -5.65 -4.45
N SER A 61 3.93 -6.68 -3.84
CA SER A 61 3.32 -7.29 -2.66
C SER A 61 4.41 -7.75 -1.71
N SER A 62 4.13 -7.62 -0.42
CA SER A 62 4.88 -8.30 0.65
C SER A 62 4.19 -9.58 1.13
N LYS A 63 2.94 -9.82 0.70
CA LYS A 63 2.07 -10.90 1.21
C LYS A 63 1.84 -12.01 0.21
N VAL A 64 1.90 -11.69 -1.08
CA VAL A 64 1.63 -12.61 -2.19
C VAL A 64 2.82 -12.65 -3.13
N ASN A 65 3.24 -13.85 -3.51
CA ASN A 65 4.24 -14.01 -4.56
C ASN A 65 3.59 -13.81 -5.93
N LEU A 66 3.73 -12.60 -6.49
CA LEU A 66 3.11 -12.24 -7.77
C LEU A 66 3.66 -13.05 -8.96
N LYS A 67 4.86 -13.62 -8.83
CA LYS A 67 5.47 -14.48 -9.84
C LYS A 67 4.61 -15.72 -10.15
N ASP A 68 3.91 -16.25 -9.14
CA ASP A 68 3.05 -17.42 -9.28
C ASP A 68 1.81 -17.16 -10.17
N TYR A 69 1.56 -15.89 -10.49
CA TYR A 69 0.44 -15.42 -11.29
C TYR A 69 0.86 -14.80 -12.62
N GLU A 70 2.15 -14.78 -12.95
CA GLU A 70 2.63 -14.32 -14.26
C GLU A 70 1.93 -15.08 -15.40
N GLY A 71 1.44 -14.32 -16.39
CA GLY A 71 0.71 -14.85 -17.54
C GLY A 71 -0.77 -15.14 -17.27
N LYS A 72 -1.24 -15.07 -16.01
CA LYS A 72 -2.62 -15.41 -15.64
C LYS A 72 -3.50 -14.16 -15.56
N ASN A 73 -4.77 -14.34 -15.93
CA ASN A 73 -5.82 -13.37 -15.62
C ASN A 73 -6.34 -13.61 -14.21
N VAL A 74 -6.23 -12.59 -13.37
CA VAL A 74 -6.57 -12.67 -11.93
C VAL A 74 -7.41 -11.48 -11.51
N ILE A 75 -8.02 -11.59 -10.35
CA ILE A 75 -8.61 -10.47 -9.61
C ILE A 75 -7.68 -10.19 -8.44
N ILE A 76 -7.18 -8.97 -8.35
CA ILE A 76 -6.32 -8.51 -7.25
C ILE A 76 -7.11 -7.58 -6.35
N ARG A 77 -6.87 -7.69 -5.05
CA ARG A 77 -7.34 -6.73 -4.05
C ARG A 77 -6.12 -6.11 -3.38
N GLY A 78 -6.04 -4.79 -3.41
CA GLY A 78 -4.85 -4.07 -2.97
C GLY A 78 -5.13 -2.64 -2.56
N LEU A 79 -4.11 -1.98 -2.04
CA LEU A 79 -4.17 -0.57 -1.63
C LEU A 79 -3.41 0.29 -2.63
N LYS A 80 -4.01 1.40 -3.07
CA LYS A 80 -3.26 2.43 -3.79
C LYS A 80 -2.20 3.02 -2.86
N VAL A 81 -0.96 3.09 -3.35
CA VAL A 81 0.16 3.69 -2.61
C VAL A 81 0.11 5.20 -2.81
N VAL A 82 -0.12 5.93 -1.73
CA VAL A 82 -0.21 7.40 -1.73
C VAL A 82 1.10 8.01 -2.21
N GLY A 83 1.01 9.08 -3.02
CA GLY A 83 2.17 9.77 -3.58
C GLY A 83 2.68 9.18 -4.90
N TYR A 84 2.03 8.14 -5.42
CA TYR A 84 2.32 7.58 -6.75
C TYR A 84 1.14 7.84 -7.71
N PRO A 85 1.42 8.04 -9.01
CA PRO A 85 2.75 8.03 -9.63
C PRO A 85 3.55 9.33 -9.41
N VAL A 86 4.88 9.23 -9.26
CA VAL A 86 5.79 10.38 -9.11
C VAL A 86 6.22 10.94 -10.47
N ASP A 87 6.61 10.06 -11.41
CA ASP A 87 7.17 10.44 -12.73
C ASP A 87 6.25 10.08 -13.90
N GLY A 88 4.94 10.24 -13.74
CA GLY A 88 3.96 9.95 -14.80
C GLY A 88 3.79 8.47 -15.16
N GLY A 89 4.35 7.55 -14.36
CA GLY A 89 4.13 6.12 -14.49
C GLY A 89 2.71 5.66 -14.10
N PRO A 90 2.44 4.34 -14.10
CA PRO A 90 1.13 3.79 -13.77
C PRO A 90 0.79 3.95 -12.27
N GLU A 91 -0.48 3.84 -11.92
CA GLU A 91 -0.90 3.79 -10.52
C GLU A 91 -0.21 2.61 -9.80
N PHE A 92 0.27 2.84 -8.58
CA PHE A 92 1.00 1.85 -7.82
C PHE A 92 0.10 1.19 -6.77
N ILE A 93 0.00 -0.15 -6.82
CA ILE A 93 -0.86 -0.95 -5.96
C ILE A 93 0.01 -1.87 -5.10
N ASP A 94 -0.16 -1.77 -3.77
CA ASP A 94 0.30 -2.78 -2.82
C ASP A 94 -0.75 -3.90 -2.73
N VAL A 95 -0.43 -5.03 -3.35
CA VAL A 95 -1.35 -6.16 -3.51
C VAL A 95 -1.42 -6.94 -2.20
N GLN A 96 -2.63 -7.07 -1.67
CA GLN A 96 -2.87 -7.78 -0.41
C GLN A 96 -3.33 -9.22 -0.66
N GLU A 97 -4.14 -9.42 -1.69
CA GLU A 97 -4.76 -10.70 -2.03
C GLU A 97 -4.89 -10.85 -3.55
N VAL A 98 -4.80 -12.10 -4.04
CA VAL A 98 -5.02 -12.48 -5.44
C VAL A 98 -5.97 -13.66 -5.47
N SER A 99 -7.00 -13.58 -6.32
CA SER A 99 -7.91 -14.69 -6.62
C SER A 99 -7.90 -15.00 -8.11
N ASN A 100 -8.05 -16.29 -8.42
CA ASN A 100 -8.23 -16.73 -9.79
C ASN A 100 -9.67 -16.43 -10.24
N LYS A 101 -9.83 -16.13 -11.54
CA LYS A 101 -11.15 -16.08 -12.16
C LYS A 101 -11.75 -17.48 -12.26
#